data_AF-A0AAN8ILN8-F1
#
_entry.id   AF-A0AAN8ILN8-F1
#
_cell.length_a   1.000
_cell.length_b   1.000
_cell.length_c   1.000
_cell.angle_alpha   90.00
_cell.angle_beta   90.00
_cell.angle_gamma   90.00
#
_symmetry.space_group_name_H-M   'P 1'
#
loop_
_entity.id
_entity.type
_entity.pdbx_description
1 polymer ?
#
loop_
_entity_poly.entity_id
_entity_poly.type
_entity_poly.pdbx_seq_one_letter_code
_entity_poly.pdbx_strand_id
1 'polypeptide(L)'
;MMRGASQQPIIVLSQGTKRESGHQVQIGNITACKTIADVIRTSLGPRAMLKMLMDPMGGIVMTNDGNAILRFLEKSPSSILLPKV
;
A
#
# COMPACT_ATOMS: atom_id res chain seq x y z
N MET A 1 -31.71 -28.97 41.43
CA MET A 1 -30.42 -28.23 41.36
C MET A 1 -30.00 -28.13 39.90
N MET A 2 -29.86 -26.90 39.39
CA MET A 2 -29.70 -26.55 37.96
C MET A 2 -28.21 -26.42 37.62
N ARG A 3 -27.69 -27.20 36.66
CA ARG A 3 -26.29 -27.12 36.18
C ARG A 3 -26.17 -25.98 35.16
N GLY A 4 -25.27 -25.04 35.43
CA GLY A 4 -25.05 -23.83 34.64
C GLY A 4 -24.59 -24.11 33.21
N ALA A 5 -25.12 -23.32 32.28
CA ALA A 5 -24.65 -23.26 30.91
C ALA A 5 -23.16 -22.87 30.89
N SER A 6 -22.34 -23.76 30.34
CA SER A 6 -20.96 -23.47 29.97
C SER A 6 -20.96 -22.36 28.92
N GLN A 7 -20.69 -21.13 29.32
CA GLN A 7 -20.41 -20.03 28.40
C GLN A 7 -19.11 -20.35 27.65
N GLN A 8 -19.24 -20.81 26.40
CA GLN A 8 -18.11 -20.90 25.50
C GLN A 8 -17.55 -19.48 25.25
N PRO A 9 -16.22 -19.26 25.34
CA PRO A 9 -15.65 -17.95 25.11
C PRO A 9 -15.90 -17.51 23.65
N ILE A 10 -16.56 -16.37 23.48
CA ILE A 10 -16.77 -15.73 22.18
C ILE A 10 -15.43 -15.11 21.77
N ILE A 11 -14.72 -15.78 20.86
CA ILE A 11 -13.50 -15.24 20.25
C ILE A 11 -13.92 -14.23 19.17
N VAL A 12 -13.89 -12.94 19.50
CA VAL A 12 -14.31 -11.84 18.60
C VAL A 12 -13.27 -11.58 17.49
N LEU A 13 -12.02 -11.99 17.67
CA LEU A 13 -10.94 -11.81 16.70
C LEU A 13 -10.14 -13.11 16.57
N SER A 14 -9.94 -13.56 15.32
CA SER A 14 -9.11 -14.73 15.02
C SER A 14 -7.69 -14.53 15.56
N GLN A 15 -7.10 -15.57 16.17
CA GLN A 15 -5.74 -15.54 16.71
C GLN A 15 -4.75 -15.19 15.60
N GLY A 16 -4.31 -13.93 15.57
CA GLY A 16 -3.46 -13.36 14.51
C GLY A 16 -3.94 -12.03 13.94
N THR A 17 -5.16 -11.59 14.28
CA THR A 17 -5.68 -10.30 13.81
C THR A 17 -5.00 -9.14 14.54
N LYS A 18 -4.10 -8.43 13.86
CA LYS A 18 -3.56 -7.16 14.36
C LYS A 18 -4.59 -6.06 14.09
N ARG A 19 -5.12 -5.48 15.17
CA ARG A 19 -6.00 -4.32 15.09
C ARG A 19 -5.20 -3.08 15.47
N GLU A 20 -4.96 -2.23 14.49
CA GLU A 20 -4.47 -0.88 14.74
C GLU A 20 -5.67 0.06 14.80
N SER A 21 -5.66 1.03 15.73
CA SER A 21 -6.77 1.98 15.89
C SER A 21 -6.27 3.33 16.40
N GLY A 22 -7.12 4.35 16.26
CA GLY A 22 -6.85 5.69 16.76
C GLY A 22 -5.90 6.50 15.87
N HIS A 23 -5.25 7.49 16.49
CA HIS A 23 -4.46 8.51 15.80
C HIS A 23 -3.27 7.95 15.03
N GLN A 24 -2.65 6.87 15.52
CA GLN A 24 -1.50 6.24 14.87
C GLN A 24 -1.83 5.73 13.47
N VAL A 25 -3.02 5.14 13.28
CA VAL A 25 -3.50 4.69 11.96
C VAL A 25 -3.75 5.86 11.03
N GLN A 26 -4.27 6.97 11.54
CA GLN A 26 -4.49 8.17 10.74
C GLN A 26 -3.17 8.72 10.19
N ILE A 27 -2.14 8.83 11.04
CA ILE A 27 -0.81 9.27 10.62
C ILE A 27 -0.21 8.27 9.62
N GLY A 28 -0.35 6.96 9.86
CA GLY A 28 0.11 5.92 8.94
C GLY A 28 -0.50 6.07 7.55
N ASN A 29 -1.83 6.24 7.48
CA ASN A 29 -2.55 6.44 6.22
C ASN A 29 -2.12 7.72 5.51
N ILE A 30 -2.01 8.85 6.22
CA ILE A 30 -1.55 10.12 5.64
C ILE A 30 -0.14 9.98 5.08
N THR A 31 0.75 9.32 5.81
CA THR A 31 2.14 9.11 5.39
C THR A 31 2.20 8.24 4.14
N ALA A 32 1.44 7.14 4.10
CA ALA A 32 1.34 6.28 2.92
C ALA A 32 0.85 7.06 1.69
N CYS A 33 -0.23 7.85 1.83
CA CYS A 33 -0.75 8.68 0.76
C CYS A 33 0.27 9.74 0.28
N LYS A 34 1.02 10.37 1.20
CA LYS A 34 2.07 11.33 0.85
C LYS A 34 3.18 10.67 0.03
N THR A 35 3.65 9.50 0.44
CA THR A 35 4.67 8.75 -0.30
C THR A 35 4.21 8.45 -1.73
N ILE A 36 2.96 8.01 -1.91
CA ILE A 36 2.39 7.77 -3.25
C ILE A 36 2.29 9.07 -4.05
N ALA A 37 1.87 10.16 -3.41
CA ALA A 37 1.77 11.46 -4.06
C ALA A 37 3.15 11.97 -4.54
N ASP A 38 4.20 11.83 -3.73
CA ASP A 38 5.56 12.26 -4.07
C ASP A 38 6.12 11.49 -5.27
N VAL A 39 5.78 10.21 -5.39
CA VAL A 39 6.14 9.37 -6.56
C VAL A 39 5.54 9.94 -7.85
N ILE A 40 4.25 10.25 -7.86
CA ILE A 40 3.50 10.64 -9.07
C ILE A 40 3.70 12.12 -9.39
N ARG A 41 3.92 12.97 -8.38
CA ARG A 41 4.03 14.43 -8.52
C ARG A 41 5.02 14.85 -9.62
N THR A 42 6.13 14.13 -9.72
CA THR A 42 7.18 14.42 -10.70
C THR A 42 6.86 13.98 -12.13
N SER A 43 5.81 13.20 -12.31
CA SER A 43 5.31 12.75 -13.62
C SER A 43 4.23 13.67 -14.19
N LEU A 44 3.95 14.82 -13.54
CA LEU A 44 2.91 15.77 -13.96
C LEU A 44 3.52 16.96 -14.71
N GLY A 45 2.86 17.35 -15.81
CA GLY A 45 3.18 18.55 -16.58
C GLY A 45 4.06 18.31 -17.82
N PRO A 46 4.34 19.36 -18.60
CA PRO A 46 5.07 19.26 -19.87
C PRO A 46 6.56 18.89 -19.71
N ARG A 47 7.09 18.98 -18.48
CA ARG A 47 8.43 18.51 -18.10
C ARG A 47 8.37 17.34 -17.11
N ALA A 48 7.39 16.46 -17.31
CA ALA A 48 7.24 15.24 -16.52
C ALA A 48 8.50 14.37 -16.61
N MET A 49 8.97 13.89 -15.47
CA MET A 49 10.05 12.91 -15.41
C MET A 49 9.53 11.52 -15.77
N LEU A 50 10.32 10.79 -16.55
CA LEU A 50 10.03 9.40 -16.87
C LEU A 50 10.38 8.51 -15.67
N LYS A 51 9.51 7.54 -15.36
CA LYS A 51 9.75 6.57 -14.29
C LYS A 51 10.14 5.23 -14.87
N MET A 52 11.16 4.63 -14.27
CA MET A 52 11.52 3.24 -14.51
C MET A 52 10.93 2.39 -13.39
N LEU A 53 10.11 1.42 -13.77
CA LEU A 53 9.45 0.48 -12.89
C LEU A 53 10.06 -0.89 -13.12
N MET A 54 10.47 -1.56 -12.05
CA MET A 54 11.06 -2.90 -12.11
C MET A 54 10.22 -3.88 -11.30
N ASP A 55 9.76 -4.94 -11.96
CA ASP A 55 9.11 -6.08 -11.33
C ASP A 55 10.14 -6.93 -10.57
N PRO A 56 9.74 -7.65 -9.52
CA PRO A 56 10.61 -8.59 -8.80
C PRO A 56 11.20 -9.70 -9.69
N MET A 57 10.53 -10.00 -10.81
CA MET A 57 10.96 -10.97 -11.81
C MET A 57 11.94 -10.38 -12.86
N GLY A 58 12.36 -9.12 -12.70
CA GLY A 58 13.28 -8.44 -13.60
C GLY A 58 12.64 -7.81 -14.84
N GLY A 59 11.30 -7.76 -14.93
CA GLY A 59 10.59 -7.01 -15.97
C GLY A 59 10.75 -5.51 -15.77
N ILE A 60 11.03 -4.76 -16.84
CA ILE A 60 11.24 -3.30 -16.78
C ILE A 60 10.17 -2.60 -17.63
N VAL A 61 9.48 -1.64 -17.02
CA VAL A 61 8.51 -0.76 -17.69
C VAL A 61 8.94 0.69 -17.49
N MET A 62 8.87 1.49 -18.56
CA MET A 62 9.20 2.91 -18.53
C MET A 62 7.96 3.72 -18.86
N THR A 63 7.51 4.60 -17.96
CA THR A 63 6.29 5.40 -18.17
C THR A 63 6.28 6.68 -17.33
N ASN A 64 5.60 7.70 -17.82
CA ASN A 64 5.28 8.92 -17.08
C ASN A 64 3.76 9.05 -16.83
N ASP A 65 2.94 8.07 -17.24
CA ASP A 65 1.52 8.05 -16.90
C ASP A 65 1.32 7.61 -15.44
N GLY A 66 0.80 8.52 -14.61
CA GLY A 66 0.51 8.26 -13.19
C GLY A 66 -0.46 7.10 -12.97
N ASN A 67 -1.44 6.91 -13.85
CA ASN A 67 -2.38 5.80 -13.72
C ASN A 67 -1.70 4.45 -14.01
N ALA A 68 -0.85 4.38 -15.03
CA ALA A 68 -0.04 3.19 -15.29
C ALA A 68 0.92 2.87 -14.15
N ILE A 69 1.57 3.89 -13.55
CA ILE A 69 2.45 3.72 -12.39
C ILE A 69 1.69 3.12 -11.20
N LEU A 70 0.51 3.66 -10.88
CA LEU A 70 -0.32 3.17 -9.76
C LEU A 70 -0.76 1.71 -9.96
N ARG A 71 -1.23 1.38 -11.17
CA ARG A 71 -1.65 0.01 -11.51
C ARG A 71 -0.50 -0.99 -11.43
N PHE A 72 0.71 -0.54 -11.76
CA PHE A 72 1.90 -1.37 -11.64
C PHE A 72 2.26 -1.65 -10.18
N LEU A 73 2.24 -0.62 -9.32
CA LEU A 73 2.50 -0.77 -7.88
C LEU A 73 1.48 -1.68 -7.19
N GLU A 74 0.21 -1.60 -7.59
CA GLU A 74 -0.86 -2.50 -7.10
C GLU A 74 -0.62 -3.96 -7.51
N LYS A 75 -0.24 -4.19 -8.78
CA LYS A 75 0.06 -5.52 -9.31
C LYS A 75 1.31 -6.16 -8.66
N SER A 76 2.34 -5.35 -8.42
CA SER A 76 3.64 -5.78 -7.94
C SER A 76 4.05 -4.97 -6.71
N PRO A 77 3.54 -5.29 -5.50
CA PRO A 77 3.79 -4.51 -4.28
C PRO A 77 5.27 -4.46 -3.86
N SER A 78 6.11 -5.36 -4.36
CA SER A 78 7.57 -5.37 -4.14
C SER A 78 8.38 -4.73 -5.28
N SER A 79 7.72 -3.96 -6.15
CA SER A 79 8.39 -3.33 -7.29
C SER A 79 9.29 -2.17 -6.88
N ILE A 80 10.37 -1.98 -7.64
CA ILE A 80 11.32 -0.88 -7.44
C ILE A 80 10.99 0.23 -8.44
N LEU A 81 10.75 1.43 -7.93
CA LEU A 81 10.60 2.65 -8.71
C LEU A 81 11.92 3.42 -8.70
N LEU A 82 12.49 3.65 -9.88
CA LEU A 82 13.65 4.52 -10.05
C LEU A 82 13.24 5.80 -10.78
N PRO A 83 13.53 6.99 -10.23
CA PRO A 83 13.44 8.23 -10.98
C PRO A 83 14.54 8.25 -12.05
N LYS A 84 14.18 8.48 -13.31
CA LYS A 84 15.18 8.92 -14.29
C LYS A 84 15.21 10.45 -14.31
N VAL A 85 16.42 10.98 -14.18
CA VAL A 85 16.76 12.37 -14.52
C VAL A 85 16.50 12.64 -16.00
#